data_AF-A0A1M5KXD1-F1
#
_entry.id   AF-A0A1M5KXD1-F1
#
_cell.length_a   1.000
_cell.length_b   1.000
_cell.length_c   1.000
_cell.angle_alpha   90.00
_cell.angle_beta   90.00
_cell.angle_gamma   90.00
#
_symmetry.space_group_name_H-M   'P 1'
#
loop_
_entity.id
_entity.type
_entity.pdbx_description
1 polymer ?
#
loop_
_entity_poly.entity_id
_entity_poly.type
_entity_poly.pdbx_seq_one_letter_code
_entity_poly.pdbx_strand_id
1 'polypeptide(L)'
;MKRVLLNGVLAIFVAGSCSIDAERLAKDRLANPEVSTSEICYACKDQAGFDLELCNNMDDTYTLFYKGIEVKTIQAGEMEDKTARDFVAEGCKGIPDFGS
;
A
#
# COMPACT_ATOMS: atom_id res chain seq x y z
N MET A 1 -65.25 10.75 23.41
CA MET A 1 -64.64 9.84 24.41
C MET A 1 -63.41 9.19 23.77
N LYS A 2 -62.26 9.16 24.49
CA LYS A 2 -60.97 8.45 24.24
C LYS A 2 -60.19 8.83 22.95
N ARG A 3 -59.14 9.69 23.05
CA ARG A 3 -57.66 9.40 23.08
C ARG A 3 -57.19 8.57 21.87
N VAL A 4 -56.27 9.02 21.01
CA VAL A 4 -54.79 9.10 21.15
C VAL A 4 -54.26 10.02 20.02
N LEU A 5 -53.73 11.22 20.30
CA LEU A 5 -52.31 11.61 20.44
C LEU A 5 -51.34 11.25 19.29
N LEU A 6 -50.92 12.31 18.58
CA LEU A 6 -49.54 12.72 18.26
C LEU A 6 -48.58 11.78 17.51
N ASN A 7 -47.78 12.46 16.66
CA ASN A 7 -46.49 12.08 16.06
C ASN A 7 -46.60 11.26 14.77
N GLY A 8 -45.96 11.63 13.66
CA GLY A 8 -44.96 12.67 13.41
C GLY A 8 -44.40 12.43 12.00
N VAL A 9 -44.03 13.52 11.33
CA VAL A 9 -43.20 13.47 10.13
C VAL A 9 -41.87 12.78 10.49
N LEU A 10 -41.44 11.77 9.75
CA LEU A 10 -40.01 11.44 9.67
C LEU A 10 -39.60 11.16 8.23
N ALA A 11 -38.63 11.97 7.84
CA ALA A 11 -37.87 12.02 6.62
C ALA A 11 -37.08 10.73 6.32
N ILE A 12 -36.97 10.44 5.02
CA ILE A 12 -35.75 10.19 4.22
C ILE A 12 -34.77 9.13 4.76
N PHE A 13 -34.37 8.20 3.90
CA PHE A 13 -32.97 8.01 3.44
C PHE A 13 -32.82 6.60 2.88
N VAL A 14 -32.48 6.59 1.59
CA VAL A 14 -31.73 5.59 0.82
C VAL A 14 -31.33 4.38 1.65
N ALA A 15 -31.87 3.22 1.28
CA ALA A 15 -31.48 1.93 1.82
C ALA A 15 -29.96 1.75 1.70
N GLY A 16 -29.30 1.98 2.84
CA GLY A 16 -28.36 1.05 3.45
C GLY A 16 -27.29 0.49 2.53
N SER A 17 -26.21 1.25 2.38
CA SER A 17 -24.84 0.79 2.64
C SER A 17 -24.66 -0.71 2.86
N CYS A 18 -24.00 -1.39 1.92
CA CYS A 18 -23.25 -2.62 2.18
C CYS A 18 -22.08 -2.32 3.12
N SER A 19 -22.37 -2.13 4.41
CA SER A 19 -21.38 -2.18 5.48
C SER A 19 -21.25 -3.62 5.94
N ILE A 20 -20.72 -4.48 5.07
CA ILE A 20 -20.27 -5.82 5.45
C ILE A 20 -18.78 -5.68 5.71
N ASP A 21 -18.45 -5.38 6.98
CA ASP A 21 -17.19 -5.74 7.65
C ASP A 21 -15.91 -5.79 6.81
N ALA A 22 -15.53 -4.69 6.14
CA ALA A 22 -14.18 -4.53 5.59
C ALA A 22 -13.14 -4.21 6.70
N GLU A 23 -13.59 -3.78 7.88
CA GLU A 23 -12.69 -3.37 8.98
C GLU A 23 -12.06 -4.54 9.75
N ARG A 24 -12.63 -5.75 9.68
CA ARG A 24 -12.07 -6.92 10.39
C ARG A 24 -11.04 -7.71 9.58
N LEU A 25 -11.00 -7.57 8.26
CA LEU A 25 -9.96 -8.20 7.42
C LEU A 25 -8.67 -7.35 7.34
N ALA A 26 -8.71 -6.10 7.80
CA ALA A 26 -7.55 -5.20 7.81
C ALA A 26 -6.61 -5.42 9.01
N LYS A 27 -7.07 -6.08 10.09
CA LYS A 27 -6.27 -6.27 11.31
C LYS A 27 -5.27 -7.42 11.25
N ASP A 28 -5.40 -8.33 10.28
CA ASP A 28 -4.53 -9.52 10.15
C ASP A 28 -3.52 -9.43 8.98
N ARG A 29 -3.48 -8.31 8.24
CA ARG A 29 -2.42 -8.05 7.24
C ARG A 29 -1.19 -7.35 7.82
N LEU A 30 -0.98 -7.48 9.13
CA LEU A 30 0.21 -6.95 9.80
C LEU A 30 1.35 -7.99 9.71
N ALA A 31 2.04 -8.08 8.57
CA ALA A 31 3.39 -8.67 8.52
C ALA A 31 4.18 -8.43 7.22
N ASN A 32 3.54 -8.22 6.07
CA ASN A 32 4.27 -8.08 4.80
C ASN A 32 3.69 -6.93 3.96
N PRO A 33 4.53 -5.97 3.51
CA PRO A 33 4.09 -4.90 2.64
C PRO A 33 3.58 -5.47 1.32
N GLU A 34 2.47 -4.90 0.84
CA GLU A 34 1.93 -5.24 -0.47
C GLU A 34 2.85 -4.65 -1.54
N VAL A 35 3.56 -5.54 -2.26
CA VAL A 35 4.34 -5.16 -3.43
C VAL A 35 3.45 -5.32 -4.67
N SER A 36 3.15 -4.21 -5.33
CA SER A 36 2.58 -4.20 -6.66
C SER A 36 3.69 -4.50 -7.68
N THR A 37 3.31 -5.16 -8.78
CA THR A 37 4.24 -5.54 -9.85
C THR A 37 3.68 -5.08 -11.17
N SER A 38 4.48 -4.32 -11.93
CA SER A 38 4.25 -4.02 -13.35
C SER A 38 5.18 -4.89 -14.21
N GLU A 39 5.16 -4.71 -15.53
CA GLU A 39 6.01 -5.49 -16.45
C GLU A 39 7.51 -5.38 -16.14
N ILE A 40 7.95 -4.27 -15.55
CA ILE A 40 9.37 -4.00 -15.28
C ILE A 40 9.64 -3.44 -13.88
N CYS A 41 8.63 -3.07 -13.08
CA CYS A 41 8.81 -2.43 -11.78
C CYS A 41 8.11 -3.17 -10.64
N TYR A 42 8.73 -3.11 -9.47
CA TYR A 42 8.17 -3.55 -8.20
C TYR A 42 7.98 -2.32 -7.31
N ALA A 43 6.78 -2.11 -6.78
CA ALA A 43 6.51 -0.94 -5.95
C ALA A 43 5.74 -1.29 -4.68
N CYS A 44 5.97 -0.54 -3.61
CA CYS A 44 5.18 -0.62 -2.39
C CYS A 44 5.07 0.74 -1.72
N LYS A 45 4.12 0.86 -0.79
CA LYS A 45 4.03 1.99 0.12
C LYS A 45 4.72 1.66 1.44
N ASP A 46 5.61 2.54 1.88
CA ASP A 46 6.23 2.43 3.19
C ASP A 46 5.23 2.74 4.33
N GLN A 47 5.69 2.65 5.58
CA GLN A 47 4.84 2.94 6.75
C GLN A 47 4.36 4.40 6.82
N ALA A 48 5.04 5.32 6.13
CA ALA A 48 4.66 6.74 6.03
C ALA A 48 3.75 7.03 4.81
N GLY A 49 3.45 6.01 3.99
CA GLY A 49 2.62 6.11 2.79
C GLY A 49 3.35 6.59 1.54
N PHE A 50 4.68 6.70 1.58
CA PHE A 50 5.51 7.08 0.44
C PHE A 50 5.76 5.90 -0.49
N ASP A 51 5.81 6.20 -1.79
CA ASP A 51 6.09 5.20 -2.82
C ASP A 51 7.59 4.88 -2.87
N LEU A 52 7.90 3.60 -2.75
CA LEU A 52 9.19 3.00 -3.04
C LEU A 52 9.01 2.11 -4.28
N GLU A 53 9.81 2.32 -5.31
CA GLU A 53 9.71 1.60 -6.58
C GLU A 53 11.09 1.16 -7.07
N LEU A 54 11.21 -0.06 -7.57
CA LEU A 54 12.42 -0.61 -8.15
C LEU A 54 12.10 -1.10 -9.56
N CYS A 55 12.67 -0.45 -10.57
CA CYS A 55 12.44 -0.74 -11.98
C CYS A 55 13.66 -1.40 -12.61
N ASN A 56 13.46 -2.49 -13.36
CA ASN A 56 14.51 -3.17 -14.13
C ASN A 56 14.82 -2.40 -15.42
N ASN A 57 16.09 -2.09 -15.66
CA ASN A 57 16.58 -1.34 -16.82
C ASN A 57 16.83 -2.23 -18.05
N MET A 58 16.54 -3.54 -17.96
CA MET A 58 16.79 -4.58 -18.98
C MET A 58 18.27 -4.83 -19.29
N ASP A 59 19.17 -4.40 -18.41
CA ASP A 59 20.63 -4.52 -18.52
C ASP A 59 21.29 -5.05 -17.23
N ASP A 60 20.56 -5.91 -16.51
CA ASP A 60 20.92 -6.46 -15.18
C ASP A 60 21.06 -5.41 -14.06
N THR A 61 20.64 -4.17 -14.32
CA THR A 61 20.54 -3.12 -13.31
C THR A 61 19.10 -2.75 -12.99
N TYR A 62 18.91 -2.17 -11.81
CA TYR A 62 17.63 -1.71 -11.30
C TYR A 62 17.75 -0.26 -10.84
N THR A 63 16.77 0.56 -11.19
CA THR A 63 16.66 1.94 -10.73
C THR A 63 15.69 2.02 -9.56
N LEU A 64 16.18 2.53 -8.43
CA LEU A 64 15.40 2.74 -7.22
C LEU A 64 14.83 4.15 -7.18
N PHE A 65 13.51 4.25 -7.06
CA PHE A 65 12.78 5.49 -6.86
C PHE A 65 12.19 5.53 -5.46
N TYR A 66 12.30 6.68 -4.81
CA TYR A 66 11.61 6.96 -3.55
C TYR A 66 10.95 8.33 -3.64
N LYS A 67 9.64 8.39 -3.32
CA LYS A 67 8.82 9.59 -3.52
C LYS A 67 8.82 10.10 -4.96
N GLY A 68 8.94 9.19 -5.94
CA GLY A 68 9.03 9.50 -7.37
C GLY A 68 10.36 10.12 -7.82
N ILE A 69 11.39 10.11 -6.98
CA ILE A 69 12.72 10.61 -7.29
C ILE A 69 13.67 9.42 -7.41
N GLU A 70 14.49 9.40 -8.46
CA GLU A 70 15.58 8.43 -8.60
C GLU A 70 16.60 8.64 -7.48
N VAL A 71 16.78 7.61 -6.67
CA VAL A 71 17.72 7.61 -5.53
C VAL A 71 19.05 7.00 -5.94
N LYS A 72 19.01 5.84 -6.60
CA LYS A 72 20.21 5.05 -6.92
C LYS A 72 19.92 4.02 -8.00
N THR A 73 20.93 3.69 -8.81
CA THR A 73 20.97 2.48 -9.63
C THR A 73 21.74 1.37 -8.90
N ILE A 74 21.16 0.18 -8.86
CA ILE A 74 21.66 -0.99 -8.12
C ILE A 74 21.83 -2.14 -9.11
N GLN A 75 22.98 -2.82 -9.08
CA GLN A 75 23.17 -4.04 -9.85
C GLN A 75 22.47 -5.23 -9.19
N ALA A 76 22.05 -6.22 -9.98
CA ALA A 76 21.39 -7.41 -9.45
C ALA A 76 22.16 -8.09 -8.29
N GLY A 77 23.50 -8.14 -8.37
CA GLY A 77 24.35 -8.72 -7.33
C GLY A 77 24.47 -7.91 -6.04
N GLU A 78 24.08 -6.64 -6.04
CA GLU A 78 24.10 -5.78 -4.85
C GLU A 78 22.86 -5.97 -3.95
N MET A 79 21.85 -6.74 -4.39
CA MET A 79 20.61 -6.98 -3.64
C MET A 79 20.74 -8.07 -2.56
N GLU A 80 21.96 -8.40 -2.10
CA GLU A 80 22.22 -9.36 -1.01
C GLU A 80 21.50 -10.72 -1.20
N ASP A 81 21.56 -11.27 -2.42
CA ASP A 81 20.87 -12.52 -2.81
C ASP A 81 19.33 -12.48 -2.71
N LYS A 82 18.73 -11.30 -2.54
CA LYS A 82 17.28 -11.11 -2.55
C LYS A 82 16.75 -10.97 -3.96
N THR A 83 15.50 -11.37 -4.15
CA THR A 83 14.78 -11.02 -5.38
C THR A 83 14.45 -9.52 -5.38
N ALA A 84 14.27 -8.92 -6.56
CA ALA A 84 13.84 -7.52 -6.69
C ALA A 84 12.56 -7.21 -5.88
N ARG A 85 11.63 -8.19 -5.83
CA ARG A 85 10.41 -8.09 -5.02
C ARG A 85 10.72 -8.05 -3.53
N ASP A 86 11.58 -8.94 -3.05
CA ASP A 86 11.92 -9.03 -1.62
C ASP A 86 12.73 -7.81 -1.18
N PHE A 87 13.62 -7.31 -2.04
CA PHE A 87 14.35 -6.05 -1.81
C PHE A 87 13.39 -4.89 -1.56
N VAL A 88 12.38 -4.73 -2.43
CA VAL A 88 11.34 -3.69 -2.28
C VAL A 88 10.49 -3.93 -1.04
N ALA A 89 10.09 -5.18 -0.77
CA ALA A 89 9.32 -5.53 0.41
C ALA A 89 10.08 -5.22 1.71
N GLU A 90 11.39 -5.44 1.76
CA GLU A 90 12.20 -5.06 2.91
C GLU A 90 12.34 -3.55 3.03
N GLY A 91 12.58 -2.84 1.93
CA GLY A 91 12.65 -1.38 1.90
C GLY A 91 11.39 -0.71 2.44
N CYS A 92 10.21 -1.27 2.20
CA CYS A 92 8.94 -0.74 2.75
C CYS A 92 8.66 -1.09 4.22
N LYS A 93 9.40 -2.04 4.82
CA LYS A 93 9.25 -2.35 6.25
C LYS A 93 9.91 -1.30 7.15
N GLY A 94 10.85 -0.51 6.63
CA GLY A 94 11.56 0.55 7.37
C GLY A 94 11.42 1.92 6.71
N ILE A 95 11.92 2.96 7.40
CA ILE A 95 12.29 4.20 6.70
C ILE A 95 13.58 3.85 5.97
N PRO A 96 13.62 3.90 4.63
CA PRO A 96 14.84 3.52 3.93
C PRO A 96 15.96 4.50 4.28
N ASP A 97 16.98 3.99 4.96
CA ASP A 97 18.25 4.69 5.16
C ASP A 97 19.12 4.39 3.94
N PHE A 98 19.12 5.33 2.99
CA PHE A 98 19.88 5.18 1.75
C PHE A 98 21.37 5.50 1.90
N GLY A 99 21.85 5.79 3.12
CA GLY A 99 23.24 6.11 3.39
C GLY A 99 23.68 7.42 2.73
N SER A 100 23.84 8.47 3.54
CA SER A 100 24.46 9.73 3.15
C SER A 100 25.97 9.61 2.96
#